data_AF-A0AAW9KYS0-F1
#
_entry.id   AF-A0AAW9KYS0-F1
#
_cell.length_a   1.000
_cell.length_b   1.000
_cell.length_c   1.000
_cell.angle_alpha   90.00
_cell.angle_beta   90.00
_cell.angle_gamma   90.00
#
_symmetry.space_group_name_H-M   'P 1'
#
loop_
_entity.id
_entity.type
_entity.pdbx_description
1 polymer ?
#
loop_
_entity_poly.entity_id
_entity_poly.type
_entity_poly.pdbx_seq_one_letter_code
_entity_poly.pdbx_strand_id
1 'polypeptide(L)'
;MSDELSDEERLGRLEGIQQHLKLLENTGATFLQLPNVFGSDPAAPEPFVLSNSFIPERIGGSVRIIHKNTETGEHEPLETENLNQMLGSFLPGGFKKRWQRFDLWQGHWDYMQDQPGTADIGPMFEFKDRFPLRELLGDDVGEYTVLDVDVDDVTVYIPSSLYVQRLDRDAQFYWSVDFETIVAAEEPYGRTLSLGRSDPTTNYLWFRHLRTDIEDDPTSLEPVNDVVTGYTYAESVEFLRCYYTSLLTLYEKDTNETLSKTLDYVHDANDSRAFVASSEQSQLLTFDVDRGIIQKRVREVLDEYPDIRRDLQLAKLHRQVWDKLFFQEEVLDHVYEVQPFVNHLVAVDYRCRRDDQLEADTVFAADIETIVRELERLLEPGNGLEQGPSV
;
A
#
# COMPACT_ATOMS: atom_id res chain seq x y z
N MET A 1 -35.22 14.57 24.65
CA MET A 1 -35.11 14.93 26.08
C MET A 1 -34.23 16.17 26.16
N SER A 2 -34.58 17.15 26.99
CA SER A 2 -34.01 18.50 26.94
C SER A 2 -32.49 18.50 27.19
N ASP A 3 -31.77 19.04 26.22
CA ASP A 3 -30.31 19.21 26.13
C ASP A 3 -29.79 20.35 27.05
N GLU A 4 -30.40 20.54 28.22
CA GLU A 4 -30.03 21.62 29.13
C GLU A 4 -29.07 21.10 30.21
N LEU A 5 -27.79 21.47 30.06
CA LEU A 5 -26.77 21.32 31.10
C LEU A 5 -27.28 21.92 32.42
N SER A 6 -27.11 21.18 33.51
CA SER A 6 -27.39 21.64 34.87
C SER A 6 -26.48 22.81 35.27
N ASP A 7 -26.90 23.59 36.27
CA ASP A 7 -26.12 24.74 36.73
C ASP A 7 -24.75 24.32 37.31
N GLU A 8 -24.65 23.14 37.92
CA GLU A 8 -23.39 22.57 38.39
C GLU A 8 -22.45 22.21 37.23
N GLU A 9 -22.98 21.60 36.16
CA GLU A 9 -22.21 21.30 34.95
C GLU A 9 -21.72 22.58 34.27
N ARG A 10 -22.57 23.61 34.17
CA ARG A 10 -22.19 24.93 33.62
C ARG A 10 -21.09 25.60 34.44
N LEU A 11 -21.16 25.51 35.77
CA LEU A 11 -20.10 26.02 36.66
C LEU A 11 -18.79 25.25 36.47
N GLY A 12 -18.85 23.93 36.40
CA GLY A 12 -17.69 23.07 36.13
C GLY A 12 -17.00 23.42 34.80
N ARG A 13 -17.78 23.64 33.74
CA ARG A 13 -17.24 24.06 32.42
C ARG A 13 -16.51 25.40 32.50
N LEU A 14 -17.10 26.37 33.19
CA LEU A 14 -16.52 27.71 33.35
C LEU A 14 -15.22 27.68 34.16
N GLU A 15 -15.17 26.87 35.22
CA GLU A 15 -13.94 26.68 36.00
C GLU A 15 -12.84 25.99 35.18
N GLY A 16 -13.16 24.96 34.40
CA GLY A 16 -12.22 24.28 33.52
C GLY A 16 -11.62 25.22 32.46
N ILE A 17 -12.45 26.04 31.82
CA ILE A 17 -12.00 27.08 30.87
C ILE A 17 -11.07 28.09 31.56
N GLN A 18 -11.42 28.56 32.76
CA GLN A 18 -10.58 29.50 33.50
C GLN A 18 -9.21 28.91 33.90
N GLN A 19 -9.18 27.64 34.30
CA GLN A 19 -7.91 26.96 34.62
C GLN A 19 -7.03 26.81 33.38
N HIS A 20 -7.63 26.49 32.23
CA HIS A 20 -6.91 26.39 30.96
C HIS A 20 -6.36 27.74 30.49
N LEU A 21 -7.14 28.83 30.60
CA LEU A 21 -6.66 30.17 30.26
C LEU A 21 -5.45 30.60 31.12
N LYS A 22 -5.47 30.29 32.42
CA LYS A 22 -4.31 30.52 33.30
C LYS A 22 -3.09 29.69 32.87
N LEU A 23 -3.28 28.46 32.40
CA LEU A 23 -2.20 27.64 31.87
C LEU A 23 -1.58 28.28 30.62
N LEU A 24 -2.40 28.78 29.69
CA LEU A 24 -1.92 29.48 28.49
C LEU A 24 -1.14 30.75 28.85
N GLU A 25 -1.64 31.55 29.80
CA GLU A 25 -0.94 32.73 30.32
C GLU A 25 0.42 32.37 30.94
N ASN A 26 0.49 31.27 31.69
CA ASN A 26 1.72 30.83 32.35
C ASN A 26 2.74 30.19 31.40
N THR A 27 2.29 29.56 30.31
CA THR A 27 3.15 28.82 29.38
C THR A 27 3.51 29.61 28.11
N GLY A 28 2.81 30.71 27.84
CA GLY A 28 3.01 31.53 26.64
C GLY A 28 2.48 30.89 25.35
N ALA A 29 1.69 29.81 25.46
CA ALA A 29 1.09 29.15 24.31
C ALA A 29 -0.08 29.98 23.75
N THR A 30 -0.11 30.18 22.42
CA THR A 30 -1.08 31.04 21.73
C THR A 30 -2.22 30.28 21.06
N PHE A 31 -2.29 28.95 21.23
CA PHE A 31 -3.28 28.10 20.58
C PHE A 31 -4.04 27.27 21.61
N LEU A 32 -5.31 27.00 21.29
CA LEU A 32 -6.19 26.19 22.12
C LEU A 32 -5.96 24.71 21.81
N GLN A 33 -5.45 23.95 22.78
CA GLN A 33 -5.30 22.50 22.66
C GLN A 33 -6.53 21.83 23.28
N LEU A 34 -7.48 21.42 22.44
CA LEU A 34 -8.78 20.85 22.84
C LEU A 34 -8.69 19.75 23.93
N PRO A 35 -7.75 18.79 23.87
CA PRO A 35 -7.53 17.81 24.94
C PRO A 35 -7.34 18.39 26.35
N ASN A 36 -6.68 19.54 26.47
CA ASN A 36 -6.44 20.18 27.78
C ASN A 36 -7.71 20.86 28.33
N VAL A 37 -8.64 21.22 27.45
CA VAL A 37 -9.96 21.76 27.85
C VAL A 37 -10.83 20.61 28.37
N PHE A 38 -10.81 19.45 27.70
CA PHE A 38 -11.52 18.25 28.16
C PHE A 38 -10.98 17.72 29.50
N GLY A 39 -9.66 17.71 29.69
CA GLY A 39 -9.06 17.30 30.97
C GLY A 39 -9.33 18.27 32.14
N SER A 40 -9.75 19.50 31.86
CA SER A 40 -10.06 20.53 32.88
C SER A 40 -11.57 20.70 33.11
N ASP A 41 -12.42 20.22 32.20
CA ASP A 41 -13.89 20.32 32.27
C ASP A 41 -14.50 19.00 32.77
N PRO A 42 -15.02 18.93 34.01
CA PRO A 42 -15.58 17.71 34.58
C PRO A 42 -16.90 17.25 33.91
N ALA A 43 -17.51 18.09 33.06
CA ALA A 43 -18.80 17.81 32.41
C ALA A 43 -18.67 17.67 30.88
N ALA A 44 -17.45 17.66 30.34
CA ALA A 44 -17.23 17.44 28.92
C ALA A 44 -17.14 15.92 28.64
N PRO A 45 -18.03 15.34 27.83
CA PRO A 45 -17.82 14.00 27.32
C PRO A 45 -16.61 14.04 26.38
N GLU A 46 -15.53 13.32 26.72
CA GLU A 46 -14.38 13.16 25.83
C GLU A 46 -14.86 12.55 24.51
N PRO A 47 -14.77 13.26 23.37
CA PRO A 47 -15.29 12.70 22.13
C PRO A 47 -14.45 11.50 21.65
N PHE A 48 -13.18 11.38 22.06
CA PHE A 48 -12.31 10.24 21.75
C PHE A 48 -11.21 10.09 22.81
N VAL A 49 -11.18 8.97 23.53
CA VAL A 49 -10.02 8.58 24.35
C VAL A 49 -8.88 8.24 23.39
N LEU A 50 -7.94 9.15 23.17
CA LEU A 50 -6.64 8.81 22.62
C LEU A 50 -5.66 8.63 23.79
N SER A 51 -5.34 7.37 24.08
CA SER A 51 -4.37 6.97 25.10
C SER A 51 -3.01 7.66 24.89
N ASN A 52 -2.32 7.97 25.99
CA ASN A 52 -0.94 8.48 26.03
C ASN A 52 0.11 7.50 25.43
N SER A 53 -0.31 6.32 24.97
CA SER A 53 0.42 5.48 24.02
C SER A 53 -0.21 5.64 22.63
N PHE A 54 0.18 6.67 21.89
CA PHE A 54 -0.27 6.91 20.52
C PHE A 54 0.42 5.95 19.52
N ILE A 55 0.29 4.65 19.80
CA ILE A 55 0.19 3.60 18.80
C ILE A 55 -1.13 2.94 19.16
N PRO A 56 -2.26 3.30 18.52
CA PRO A 56 -3.53 2.71 18.89
C PRO A 56 -3.45 1.20 18.65
N GLU A 57 -3.39 0.42 19.73
CA GLU A 57 -3.45 -1.06 19.70
C GLU A 57 -4.66 -1.55 18.90
N ARG A 58 -5.70 -0.71 18.76
CA ARG A 58 -6.92 -0.98 18.00
C ARG A 58 -6.80 -0.82 16.48
N ILE A 59 -5.80 -0.09 15.97
CA ILE A 59 -5.56 0.05 14.53
C ILE A 59 -4.44 -0.91 14.14
N GLY A 60 -4.83 -2.13 13.76
CA GLY A 60 -3.93 -3.10 13.12
C GLY A 60 -3.37 -4.16 14.05
N GLY A 61 -3.70 -4.12 15.35
CA GLY A 61 -3.21 -5.07 16.33
C GLY A 61 -1.75 -4.84 16.73
N SER A 62 -1.30 -5.62 17.72
CA SER A 62 0.10 -5.64 18.17
C SER A 62 0.74 -6.99 17.89
N VAL A 63 2.06 -6.97 17.69
CA VAL A 63 2.85 -8.17 17.44
C VAL A 63 4.08 -8.15 18.34
N ARG A 64 4.43 -9.33 18.88
CA ARG A 64 5.66 -9.50 19.66
C ARG A 64 6.84 -9.67 18.72
N ILE A 65 7.90 -8.91 18.94
CA ILE A 65 9.12 -9.00 18.14
C ILE A 65 10.15 -9.81 18.90
N ILE A 66 10.67 -10.84 18.24
CA ILE A 66 11.64 -11.76 18.82
C ILE A 66 12.86 -11.79 17.91
N HIS A 67 14.02 -11.43 18.45
CA HIS A 67 15.29 -11.68 17.79
C HIS A 67 15.60 -13.17 17.86
N LYS A 68 15.78 -13.78 16.70
CA LYS A 68 16.30 -15.13 16.55
C LYS A 68 17.75 -15.05 16.09
N ASN A 69 18.67 -15.44 16.97
CA ASN A 69 20.07 -15.57 16.60
C ASN A 69 20.25 -16.89 15.85
N THR A 70 20.55 -16.81 14.56
CA THR A 70 20.71 -17.98 13.68
C THR A 70 21.94 -18.83 14.03
N GLU A 71 22.99 -18.24 14.62
CA GLU A 71 24.20 -18.95 15.00
C GLU A 71 24.04 -19.73 16.31
N THR A 72 23.35 -19.15 17.30
CA THR A 72 23.20 -19.75 18.63
C THR A 72 21.86 -20.46 18.84
N GLY A 73 20.88 -20.19 17.98
CA GLY A 73 19.49 -20.65 18.14
C GLY A 73 18.76 -19.98 19.31
N GLU A 74 19.33 -18.93 19.91
CA GLU A 74 18.72 -18.22 21.03
C GLU A 74 17.62 -17.25 20.57
N HIS A 75 16.57 -17.13 21.39
CA HIS A 75 15.46 -16.22 21.17
C HIS A 75 15.45 -15.12 22.24
N GLU A 76 15.49 -13.87 21.82
CA GLU A 76 15.46 -12.70 22.70
C GLU A 76 14.26 -11.80 22.35
N PRO A 77 13.31 -11.59 23.27
CA PRO A 77 12.24 -10.61 23.07
C PRO A 77 12.82 -9.19 22.95
N LEU A 78 12.49 -8.49 21.86
CA LEU A 78 12.95 -7.12 21.64
C LEU A 78 11.92 -6.10 22.13
N GLU A 79 10.71 -6.15 21.57
CA GLU A 79 9.67 -5.16 21.81
C GLU A 79 8.27 -5.72 21.43
N THR A 80 7.22 -4.93 21.67
CA THR A 80 5.87 -5.15 21.13
C THR A 80 5.49 -3.93 20.31
N GLU A 81 5.15 -4.14 19.05
CA GLU A 81 4.99 -3.09 18.04
C GLU A 81 3.66 -3.22 17.32
N ASN A 82 3.25 -2.16 16.60
CA ASN A 82 2.07 -2.21 15.75
C ASN A 82 2.28 -3.22 14.62
N LEU A 83 1.39 -4.22 14.51
CA LEU A 83 1.56 -5.29 13.52
C LEU A 83 1.59 -4.74 12.09
N ASN A 84 0.71 -3.79 11.75
CA ASN A 84 0.69 -3.19 10.43
C ASN A 84 1.99 -2.47 10.05
N GLN A 85 2.56 -1.73 10.99
CA GLN A 85 3.85 -1.07 10.79
C GLN A 85 4.96 -2.11 10.55
N MET A 86 4.91 -3.23 11.26
CA MET A 86 5.88 -4.30 11.15
C MET A 86 5.75 -5.07 9.83
N LEU A 87 4.53 -5.42 9.41
CA LEU A 87 4.27 -6.03 8.11
C LEU A 87 4.69 -5.10 6.96
N GLY A 88 4.38 -3.82 7.05
CA GLY A 88 4.82 -2.79 6.08
C GLY A 88 6.31 -2.46 6.13
N SER A 89 7.13 -3.24 6.84
CA SER A 89 8.57 -2.98 7.01
C SER A 89 9.45 -4.23 6.89
N PHE A 90 8.97 -5.39 7.34
CA PHE A 90 9.79 -6.59 7.56
C PHE A 90 9.36 -7.82 6.78
N LEU A 91 8.23 -7.77 6.05
CA LEU A 91 7.86 -8.85 5.13
C LEU A 91 9.01 -9.12 4.12
N PRO A 92 9.04 -10.29 3.47
CA PRO A 92 10.15 -10.69 2.59
C PRO A 92 10.66 -9.57 1.67
N GLY A 93 11.97 -9.36 1.68
CA GLY A 93 12.65 -8.22 1.04
C GLY A 93 12.70 -6.94 1.88
N GLY A 94 12.20 -6.97 3.11
CA GLY A 94 12.18 -5.84 4.03
C GLY A 94 13.40 -5.74 4.94
N PHE A 95 14.06 -4.59 4.90
CA PHE A 95 15.21 -4.27 5.75
C PHE A 95 14.97 -2.95 6.46
N LYS A 96 15.15 -2.90 7.78
CA LYS A 96 15.01 -1.65 8.54
C LYS A 96 16.04 -1.50 9.64
N LYS A 97 16.49 -0.26 9.81
CA LYS A 97 17.22 0.15 11.00
C LYS A 97 16.22 0.40 12.13
N ARG A 98 16.27 -0.44 13.17
CA ARG A 98 15.31 -0.38 14.28
C ARG A 98 15.92 -0.92 15.56
N TRP A 99 15.24 -0.66 16.67
CA TRP A 99 15.62 -1.08 18.02
C TRP A 99 17.05 -0.68 18.36
N GLN A 100 17.56 -1.19 19.48
CA GLN A 100 18.88 -0.93 20.05
C GLN A 100 19.94 -0.41 19.05
N ARG A 101 20.52 0.77 19.33
CA ARG A 101 21.59 1.43 18.54
C ARG A 101 21.28 1.65 17.04
N PHE A 102 20.03 1.52 16.59
CA PHE A 102 19.63 1.59 15.18
C PHE A 102 20.39 0.58 14.29
N ASP A 103 20.51 -0.66 14.78
CA ASP A 103 21.08 -1.76 14.01
C ASP A 103 20.17 -2.17 12.85
N LEU A 104 20.74 -2.82 11.83
CA LEU A 104 20.02 -3.30 10.66
C LEU A 104 19.36 -4.65 10.96
N TRP A 105 18.08 -4.77 10.64
CA TRP A 105 17.28 -5.96 10.89
C TRP A 105 16.53 -6.38 9.64
N GLN A 106 16.32 -7.69 9.51
CA GLN A 106 15.44 -8.30 8.52
C GLN A 106 14.49 -9.30 9.21
N GLY A 107 13.34 -9.55 8.59
CA GLY A 107 12.50 -10.69 8.94
C GLY A 107 13.24 -12.01 8.73
N HIS A 108 12.82 -13.05 9.44
CA HIS A 108 13.42 -14.38 9.31
C HIS A 108 12.59 -15.26 8.36
N TRP A 109 12.73 -15.05 7.06
CA TRP A 109 12.13 -15.89 6.02
C TRP A 109 13.21 -16.70 5.30
N ASP A 110 12.80 -17.80 4.68
CA ASP A 110 13.66 -18.63 3.84
C ASP A 110 13.22 -18.54 2.38
N TYR A 111 14.12 -18.80 1.44
CA TYR A 111 13.78 -18.90 0.02
C TYR A 111 13.55 -20.36 -0.37
N MET A 112 12.66 -20.58 -1.34
CA MET A 112 12.33 -21.92 -1.81
C MET A 112 13.21 -22.32 -3.00
N GLN A 113 13.92 -23.45 -2.88
CA GLN A 113 14.78 -23.94 -3.97
C GLN A 113 13.98 -24.41 -5.20
N ASP A 114 12.81 -25.01 -4.96
CA ASP A 114 11.98 -25.61 -6.00
C ASP A 114 10.91 -24.65 -6.55
N GLN A 115 10.79 -23.45 -5.98
CA GLN A 115 9.83 -22.41 -6.39
C GLN A 115 10.49 -21.02 -6.39
N PRO A 116 11.32 -20.70 -7.42
CA PRO A 116 11.93 -19.37 -7.54
C PRO A 116 10.89 -18.25 -7.47
N GLY A 117 11.27 -17.12 -6.87
CA GLY A 117 10.37 -15.96 -6.75
C GLY A 117 9.44 -16.05 -5.54
N THR A 118 9.63 -17.05 -4.67
CA THR A 118 8.84 -17.25 -3.45
C THR A 118 9.69 -17.23 -2.19
N ALA A 119 9.10 -16.74 -1.11
CA ALA A 119 9.68 -16.74 0.23
C ALA A 119 8.76 -17.47 1.21
N ASP A 120 9.32 -18.46 1.90
CA ASP A 120 8.65 -19.13 3.00
C ASP A 120 8.66 -18.22 4.23
N ILE A 121 7.45 -17.81 4.62
CA ILE A 121 7.21 -16.95 5.78
C ILE A 121 6.96 -17.75 7.05
N GLY A 122 6.90 -19.09 6.99
CA GLY A 122 6.70 -19.96 8.16
C GLY A 122 7.70 -19.68 9.29
N PRO A 123 9.02 -19.62 9.02
CA PRO A 123 10.03 -19.31 10.02
C PRO A 123 9.92 -17.89 10.61
N MET A 124 9.24 -16.97 9.90
CA MET A 124 9.15 -15.57 10.26
C MET A 124 8.09 -15.30 11.32
N PHE A 125 7.08 -16.17 11.47
CA PHE A 125 5.92 -15.86 12.29
C PHE A 125 5.47 -17.02 13.18
N GLU A 126 4.93 -16.68 14.34
CA GLU A 126 3.91 -17.52 14.98
C GLU A 126 2.55 -16.99 14.56
N PHE A 127 1.65 -17.87 14.10
CA PHE A 127 0.32 -17.48 13.64
C PHE A 127 -0.73 -17.69 14.71
N LYS A 128 -1.56 -16.66 14.91
CA LYS A 128 -2.72 -16.70 15.80
C LYS A 128 -3.92 -17.34 15.10
N ASP A 129 -4.21 -16.84 13.89
CA ASP A 129 -5.41 -17.19 13.13
C ASP A 129 -5.03 -17.47 11.67
N ARG A 130 -5.79 -18.33 11.01
CA ARG A 130 -5.67 -18.61 9.58
C ARG A 130 -7.02 -18.97 8.97
N PHE A 131 -7.24 -18.59 7.71
CA PHE A 131 -8.46 -18.91 6.97
C PHE A 131 -8.19 -18.93 5.46
N PRO A 132 -8.89 -19.77 4.68
CA PRO A 132 -8.84 -19.75 3.22
C PRO A 132 -9.24 -18.38 2.65
N LEU A 133 -8.60 -17.94 1.57
CA LEU A 133 -8.94 -16.67 0.93
C LEU A 133 -10.36 -16.66 0.37
N ARG A 134 -10.82 -17.79 -0.17
CA ARG A 134 -12.21 -17.98 -0.64
C ARG A 134 -13.25 -17.65 0.42
N GLU A 135 -12.97 -17.92 1.71
CA GLU A 135 -13.91 -17.60 2.80
C GLU A 135 -14.08 -16.08 3.02
N LEU A 136 -13.10 -15.27 2.57
CA LEU A 136 -13.17 -13.82 2.64
C LEU A 136 -13.74 -13.19 1.37
N LEU A 137 -13.19 -13.57 0.22
CA LEU A 137 -13.46 -12.87 -1.04
C LEU A 137 -14.56 -13.54 -1.88
N GLY A 138 -15.00 -14.74 -1.50
CA GLY A 138 -15.85 -15.56 -2.37
C GLY A 138 -15.13 -15.85 -3.69
N ASP A 139 -15.83 -15.61 -4.81
CA ASP A 139 -15.30 -15.76 -6.16
C ASP A 139 -14.74 -14.44 -6.75
N ASP A 140 -14.85 -13.30 -6.05
CA ASP A 140 -14.51 -11.96 -6.56
C ASP A 140 -13.04 -11.56 -6.25
N VAL A 141 -12.07 -12.33 -6.77
CA VAL A 141 -10.62 -12.10 -6.54
C VAL A 141 -10.07 -10.94 -7.36
N GLY A 142 -10.57 -10.80 -8.59
CA GLY A 142 -9.98 -9.94 -9.63
C GLY A 142 -10.02 -8.44 -9.34
N GLU A 143 -10.75 -8.01 -8.30
CA GLU A 143 -10.78 -6.62 -7.86
C GLU A 143 -9.68 -6.28 -6.83
N TYR A 144 -9.07 -7.28 -6.19
CA TYR A 144 -8.19 -7.08 -5.02
C TYR A 144 -6.70 -7.23 -5.31
N THR A 145 -6.33 -8.07 -6.27
CA THR A 145 -4.93 -8.33 -6.62
C THR A 145 -4.62 -7.90 -8.06
N VAL A 146 -3.43 -7.37 -8.29
CA VAL A 146 -2.88 -7.17 -9.65
C VAL A 146 -2.36 -8.47 -10.25
N LEU A 147 -2.13 -9.46 -9.40
CA LEU A 147 -1.66 -10.79 -9.76
C LEU A 147 -2.86 -11.71 -10.04
N ASP A 148 -2.66 -12.65 -10.96
CA ASP A 148 -3.62 -13.72 -11.21
C ASP A 148 -3.49 -14.75 -10.06
N VAL A 149 -4.48 -14.76 -9.17
CA VAL A 149 -4.45 -15.55 -7.93
C VAL A 149 -5.66 -16.47 -7.90
N ASP A 150 -5.42 -17.76 -7.75
CA ASP A 150 -6.47 -18.73 -7.44
C ASP A 150 -6.81 -18.68 -5.94
N VAL A 151 -8.04 -18.28 -5.59
CA VAL A 151 -8.52 -18.22 -4.20
C VAL A 151 -8.53 -19.55 -3.48
N ASP A 152 -8.59 -20.66 -4.22
CA ASP A 152 -8.56 -22.00 -3.64
C ASP A 152 -7.19 -22.37 -3.09
N ASP A 153 -6.14 -21.80 -3.65
CA ASP A 153 -4.74 -22.12 -3.33
C ASP A 153 -4.10 -21.11 -2.36
N VAL A 154 -4.89 -20.17 -1.81
CA VAL A 154 -4.39 -19.14 -0.89
C VAL A 154 -4.96 -19.30 0.52
N THR A 155 -4.04 -19.31 1.49
CA THR A 155 -4.37 -19.18 2.91
C THR A 155 -3.94 -17.81 3.42
N VAL A 156 -4.83 -17.13 4.15
CA VAL A 156 -4.53 -15.88 4.84
C VAL A 156 -4.15 -16.18 6.28
N TYR A 157 -3.06 -15.58 6.75
CA TYR A 157 -2.45 -15.80 8.06
C TYR A 157 -2.38 -14.50 8.86
N ILE A 158 -2.79 -14.54 10.13
CA ILE A 158 -2.65 -13.42 11.06
C ILE A 158 -1.59 -13.77 12.11
N PRO A 159 -0.45 -13.07 12.17
CA PRO A 159 0.63 -13.40 13.11
C PRO A 159 0.36 -12.87 14.53
N SER A 160 0.83 -13.62 15.53
CA SER A 160 0.94 -13.18 16.94
C SER A 160 2.35 -12.73 17.31
N SER A 161 3.36 -13.32 16.66
CA SER A 161 4.78 -13.03 16.90
C SER A 161 5.50 -12.92 15.56
N LEU A 162 6.54 -12.08 15.50
CA LEU A 162 7.40 -11.87 14.33
C LEU A 162 8.86 -12.09 14.75
N TYR A 163 9.53 -13.01 14.08
CA TYR A 163 10.94 -13.30 14.24
C TYR A 163 11.78 -12.46 13.28
N VAL A 164 12.77 -11.78 13.84
CA VAL A 164 13.75 -10.99 13.12
C VAL A 164 15.15 -11.50 13.40
N GLN A 165 16.06 -11.22 12.48
CA GLN A 165 17.49 -11.45 12.64
C GLN A 165 18.26 -10.16 12.42
N ARG A 166 19.30 -9.97 13.24
CA ARG A 166 20.17 -8.80 13.14
C ARG A 166 21.21 -9.04 12.04
N LEU A 167 21.38 -8.04 11.19
CA LEU A 167 22.41 -8.00 10.17
C LEU A 167 23.56 -7.08 10.57
N ASP A 168 24.73 -7.34 10.00
CA ASP A 168 25.86 -6.43 10.10
C ASP A 168 25.53 -5.07 9.48
N ARG A 169 26.06 -3.99 10.06
CA ARG A 169 25.76 -2.62 9.63
C ARG A 169 26.23 -2.32 8.21
N ASP A 170 27.20 -3.08 7.72
CA ASP A 170 27.79 -2.98 6.39
C ASP A 170 27.49 -4.22 5.53
N ALA A 171 26.43 -4.96 5.87
CA ALA A 171 25.91 -6.08 5.09
C ALA A 171 25.82 -5.71 3.60
N GLN A 172 26.27 -6.63 2.75
CA GLN A 172 26.05 -6.56 1.32
C GLN A 172 24.73 -7.27 0.97
N PHE A 173 24.07 -6.79 -0.07
CA PHE A 173 22.86 -7.37 -0.61
C PHE A 173 23.15 -8.01 -1.97
N TYR A 174 22.52 -9.15 -2.21
CA TYR A 174 22.65 -9.92 -3.45
C TYR A 174 21.27 -10.35 -3.92
N TRP A 175 21.03 -10.23 -5.22
CA TRP A 175 19.92 -10.90 -5.87
C TRP A 175 20.39 -12.27 -6.34
N SER A 176 19.76 -13.34 -5.87
CA SER A 176 19.95 -14.66 -6.45
C SER A 176 19.10 -14.76 -7.72
N VAL A 177 19.77 -14.92 -8.86
CA VAL A 177 19.10 -15.09 -10.16
C VAL A 177 18.43 -16.46 -10.24
N ASP A 178 19.02 -17.47 -9.61
CA ASP A 178 18.51 -18.85 -9.71
C ASP A 178 17.31 -19.10 -8.80
N PHE A 179 17.24 -18.44 -7.64
CA PHE A 179 16.12 -18.54 -6.71
C PHE A 179 15.14 -17.36 -6.79
N GLU A 180 15.46 -16.35 -7.62
CA GLU A 180 14.71 -15.10 -7.75
C GLU A 180 14.34 -14.49 -6.40
N THR A 181 15.34 -14.31 -5.53
CA THR A 181 15.14 -13.80 -4.18
C THR A 181 16.31 -12.92 -3.74
N ILE A 182 16.08 -12.11 -2.71
CA ILE A 182 17.13 -11.30 -2.12
C ILE A 182 17.74 -11.96 -0.89
N VAL A 183 19.07 -11.96 -0.84
CA VAL A 183 19.87 -12.44 0.30
C VAL A 183 20.77 -11.31 0.79
N ALA A 184 20.96 -11.25 2.11
CA ALA A 184 21.83 -10.27 2.77
C ALA A 184 22.97 -10.96 3.51
N ALA A 185 24.07 -10.23 3.67
CA ALA A 185 25.31 -10.60 4.35
C ALA A 185 26.16 -11.69 3.67
N GLU A 186 25.55 -12.76 3.17
CA GLU A 186 26.26 -13.85 2.47
C GLU A 186 25.85 -13.92 0.99
N GLU A 187 26.82 -14.18 0.11
CA GLU A 187 26.54 -14.42 -1.30
C GLU A 187 25.93 -15.81 -1.47
N PRO A 188 24.71 -15.93 -2.04
CA PRO A 188 24.07 -17.22 -2.19
C PRO A 188 24.77 -18.07 -3.27
N TYR A 189 24.58 -19.39 -3.20
CA TYR A 189 25.05 -20.29 -4.25
C TYR A 189 24.34 -20.00 -5.58
N GLY A 190 25.04 -20.22 -6.70
CA GLY A 190 24.49 -20.07 -8.04
C GLY A 190 24.85 -18.72 -8.67
N ARG A 191 24.01 -18.26 -9.60
CA ARG A 191 24.15 -16.96 -10.27
C ARG A 191 23.59 -15.85 -9.39
N THR A 192 24.37 -14.80 -9.23
CA THR A 192 24.08 -13.68 -8.33
C THR A 192 24.33 -12.35 -9.02
N LEU A 193 23.53 -11.34 -8.66
CA LEU A 193 23.81 -9.93 -8.98
C LEU A 193 24.13 -9.20 -7.68
N SER A 194 25.24 -8.47 -7.64
CA SER A 194 25.58 -7.66 -6.48
C SER A 194 24.74 -6.40 -6.45
N LEU A 195 24.03 -6.15 -5.35
CA LEU A 195 23.29 -4.91 -5.09
C LEU A 195 24.10 -3.94 -4.21
N GLY A 196 25.27 -4.40 -3.73
CA GLY A 196 26.16 -3.61 -2.88
C GLY A 196 25.58 -3.36 -1.49
N ARG A 197 25.63 -2.10 -1.04
CA ARG A 197 25.16 -1.68 0.30
C ARG A 197 23.78 -1.03 0.29
N SER A 198 23.21 -0.85 -0.90
CA SER A 198 21.88 -0.28 -1.05
C SER A 198 20.88 -1.40 -0.84
N ASP A 199 20.05 -1.27 0.19
CA ASP A 199 18.91 -2.16 0.36
C ASP A 199 17.96 -2.02 -0.84
N PRO A 200 17.28 -3.11 -1.25
CA PRO A 200 16.28 -3.02 -2.28
C PRO A 200 15.16 -2.08 -1.82
N THR A 201 14.54 -1.40 -2.77
CA THR A 201 13.31 -0.68 -2.47
C THR A 201 12.14 -1.65 -2.51
N THR A 202 11.52 -1.90 -1.36
CA THR A 202 10.43 -2.87 -1.24
C THR A 202 9.09 -2.16 -1.08
N ASN A 203 8.19 -2.40 -2.01
CA ASN A 203 6.80 -1.97 -1.97
C ASN A 203 5.91 -3.18 -1.70
N TYR A 204 5.38 -3.27 -0.49
CA TYR A 204 4.46 -4.35 -0.15
C TYR A 204 3.11 -4.10 -0.82
N LEU A 205 2.63 -5.06 -1.60
CA LEU A 205 1.32 -4.98 -2.21
C LEU A 205 0.30 -5.58 -1.25
N TRP A 206 -0.79 -4.83 -1.04
CA TRP A 206 -1.83 -5.19 -0.09
C TRP A 206 -3.19 -4.69 -0.55
N PHE A 207 -4.24 -5.31 -0.02
CA PHE A 207 -5.60 -4.81 -0.13
C PHE A 207 -6.25 -4.77 1.25
N ARG A 208 -7.40 -4.08 1.34
CA ARG A 208 -8.22 -4.01 2.55
C ARG A 208 -9.60 -4.57 2.24
N HIS A 209 -10.11 -5.40 3.14
CA HIS A 209 -11.39 -6.08 3.01
C HIS A 209 -12.19 -5.93 4.31
N LEU A 210 -13.48 -5.63 4.18
CA LEU A 210 -14.40 -5.54 5.31
C LEU A 210 -14.88 -6.95 5.67
N ARG A 211 -14.64 -7.39 6.91
CA ARG A 211 -15.10 -8.72 7.37
C ARG A 211 -16.50 -8.73 7.94
N THR A 212 -16.95 -7.58 8.44
CA THR A 212 -18.22 -7.48 9.15
C THR A 212 -19.31 -7.08 8.18
N ASP A 213 -20.39 -7.86 8.12
CA ASP A 213 -21.58 -7.45 7.40
C ASP A 213 -22.18 -6.20 8.05
N ILE A 214 -22.61 -5.25 7.22
CA ILE A 214 -23.28 -4.04 7.70
C ILE A 214 -24.75 -4.39 7.92
N GLU A 215 -25.12 -4.65 9.17
CA GLU A 215 -26.49 -5.03 9.55
C GLU A 215 -27.43 -3.82 9.72
N ASP A 216 -26.88 -2.61 9.85
CA ASP A 216 -27.67 -1.39 10.08
C ASP A 216 -28.46 -0.97 8.84
N ASP A 217 -29.75 -0.64 9.06
CA ASP A 217 -30.59 -0.10 8.00
C ASP A 217 -30.06 1.27 7.54
N PRO A 218 -29.95 1.50 6.22
CA PRO A 218 -29.47 2.77 5.69
C PRO A 218 -30.41 3.92 6.07
N THR A 219 -29.81 5.01 6.54
CA THR A 219 -30.52 6.26 6.78
C THR A 219 -30.78 6.95 5.45
N SER A 220 -32.05 7.04 5.05
CA SER A 220 -32.46 7.79 3.86
C SER A 220 -32.13 9.27 4.05
N LEU A 221 -31.44 9.84 3.07
CA LEU A 221 -31.25 11.28 2.99
C LEU A 221 -32.45 11.91 2.30
N GLU A 222 -32.88 13.08 2.77
CA GLU A 222 -33.80 13.90 1.97
C GLU A 222 -33.14 14.25 0.63
N PRO A 223 -33.91 14.41 -0.47
CA PRO A 223 -33.40 14.56 -1.83
C PRO A 223 -32.79 15.95 -2.06
N VAL A 224 -31.75 16.30 -1.30
CA VAL A 224 -30.89 17.46 -1.51
C VAL A 224 -29.87 17.17 -2.63
N ASN A 225 -29.52 15.90 -2.81
CA ASN A 225 -28.68 15.38 -3.90
C ASN A 225 -29.30 14.09 -4.42
N ASP A 226 -29.42 13.95 -5.74
CA ASP A 226 -30.00 12.77 -6.40
C ASP A 226 -28.98 11.63 -6.59
N VAL A 227 -27.71 11.87 -6.30
CA VAL A 227 -26.64 10.87 -6.43
C VAL A 227 -26.49 10.03 -5.17
N VAL A 228 -26.55 10.66 -3.99
CA VAL A 228 -26.39 9.98 -2.70
C VAL A 228 -27.77 9.87 -2.06
N THR A 229 -28.30 8.65 -1.99
CA THR A 229 -29.68 8.39 -1.56
C THR A 229 -29.77 8.10 -0.06
N GLY A 230 -28.66 7.70 0.56
CA GLY A 230 -28.60 7.34 1.96
C GLY A 230 -27.18 7.14 2.45
N TYR A 231 -27.05 6.86 3.73
CA TYR A 231 -25.79 6.45 4.35
C TYR A 231 -26.04 5.42 5.45
N THR A 232 -25.03 4.58 5.68
CA THR A 232 -24.99 3.68 6.83
C THR A 232 -23.71 3.90 7.60
N TYR A 233 -23.85 4.10 8.91
CA TYR A 233 -22.73 4.29 9.83
C TYR A 233 -22.66 3.11 10.79
N ALA A 234 -21.56 2.36 10.72
CA ALA A 234 -21.26 1.28 11.64
C ALA A 234 -20.14 1.74 12.59
N GLU A 235 -20.46 1.78 13.89
CA GLU A 235 -19.55 2.29 14.93
C GLU A 235 -18.38 1.34 15.21
N SER A 236 -18.55 0.04 14.93
CA SER A 236 -17.51 -0.96 15.14
C SER A 236 -17.57 -2.01 14.03
N VAL A 237 -16.57 -2.00 13.16
CA VAL A 237 -16.39 -3.01 12.12
C VAL A 237 -14.96 -3.53 12.12
N GLU A 238 -14.80 -4.77 11.67
CA GLU A 238 -13.50 -5.40 11.47
C GLU A 238 -13.09 -5.32 10.00
N PHE A 239 -11.90 -4.77 9.75
CA PHE A 239 -11.23 -4.85 8.47
C PHE A 239 -10.04 -5.79 8.54
N LEU A 240 -9.79 -6.52 7.47
CA LEU A 240 -8.52 -7.16 7.22
C LEU A 240 -7.72 -6.34 6.23
N ARG A 241 -6.47 -6.08 6.56
CA ARG A 241 -5.47 -5.65 5.61
C ARG A 241 -4.59 -6.83 5.28
N CYS A 242 -4.61 -7.26 4.02
CA CYS A 242 -3.93 -8.46 3.55
C CYS A 242 -2.78 -8.07 2.62
N TYR A 243 -1.56 -8.44 2.98
CA TYR A 243 -0.35 -8.33 2.17
C TYR A 243 -0.16 -9.63 1.39
N TYR A 244 -0.01 -9.54 0.07
CA TYR A 244 -0.01 -10.72 -0.82
C TYR A 244 1.29 -10.95 -1.58
N THR A 245 2.13 -9.93 -1.73
CA THR A 245 3.45 -10.04 -2.35
C THR A 245 4.31 -8.82 -2.00
N SER A 246 5.61 -8.92 -2.20
CA SER A 246 6.56 -7.80 -2.18
C SER A 246 6.98 -7.45 -3.60
N LEU A 247 6.81 -6.19 -4.01
CA LEU A 247 7.45 -5.67 -5.22
C LEU A 247 8.81 -5.07 -4.87
N LEU A 248 9.87 -5.74 -5.28
CA LEU A 248 11.26 -5.33 -5.09
C LEU A 248 11.71 -4.50 -6.29
N THR A 249 12.39 -3.39 -6.04
CA THR A 249 13.16 -2.65 -7.03
C THR A 249 14.63 -2.72 -6.65
N LEU A 250 15.41 -3.31 -7.55
CA LEU A 250 16.80 -3.69 -7.35
C LEU A 250 17.69 -2.80 -8.21
N TYR A 251 18.86 -2.48 -7.69
CA TYR A 251 19.87 -1.67 -8.37
C TYR A 251 21.17 -2.46 -8.43
N GLU A 252 21.51 -2.99 -9.61
CA GLU A 252 22.74 -3.75 -9.78
C GLU A 252 23.94 -2.81 -9.68
N LYS A 253 24.87 -3.15 -8.80
CA LYS A 253 26.01 -2.29 -8.48
C LYS A 253 27.00 -2.15 -9.63
N ASP A 254 27.21 -3.21 -10.39
CA ASP A 254 28.30 -3.29 -11.38
C ASP A 254 27.90 -2.68 -12.73
N THR A 255 26.63 -2.83 -13.12
CA THR A 255 26.08 -2.32 -14.39
C THR A 255 25.28 -1.03 -14.22
N ASN A 256 24.80 -0.73 -13.01
CA ASN A 256 23.74 0.26 -12.71
C ASN A 256 22.39 -0.05 -13.38
N GLU A 257 22.16 -1.31 -13.77
CA GLU A 257 20.85 -1.74 -14.26
C GLU A 257 19.83 -1.75 -13.12
N THR A 258 18.58 -1.41 -13.45
CA THR A 258 17.45 -1.43 -12.51
C THR A 258 16.52 -2.55 -12.90
N LEU A 259 16.16 -3.39 -11.94
CA LEU A 259 15.24 -4.50 -12.14
C LEU A 259 14.08 -4.37 -11.16
N SER A 260 12.86 -4.75 -11.56
CA SER A 260 11.78 -4.98 -10.60
C SER A 260 11.31 -6.42 -10.63
N LYS A 261 11.18 -7.03 -9.46
CA LYS A 261 10.73 -8.41 -9.30
C LYS A 261 9.76 -8.54 -8.13
N THR A 262 8.78 -9.43 -8.27
CA THR A 262 7.88 -9.79 -7.19
C THR A 262 8.47 -10.91 -6.35
N LEU A 263 8.19 -10.91 -5.06
CA LEU A 263 8.53 -11.97 -4.12
C LEU A 263 7.24 -12.38 -3.40
N ASP A 264 6.71 -13.53 -3.82
CA ASP A 264 5.46 -14.08 -3.32
C ASP A 264 5.69 -14.82 -1.99
N TYR A 265 4.67 -14.84 -1.14
CA TYR A 265 4.78 -15.54 0.14
C TYR A 265 4.18 -16.93 0.04
N VAL A 266 4.86 -17.90 0.64
CA VAL A 266 4.39 -19.27 0.81
C VAL A 266 4.57 -19.69 2.26
N HIS A 267 3.91 -20.76 2.67
CA HIS A 267 4.10 -21.35 3.99
C HIS A 267 4.29 -22.85 3.88
N ASP A 268 5.43 -23.33 4.40
CA ASP A 268 6.06 -24.67 4.29
C ASP A 268 5.27 -25.91 4.77
N ALA A 269 3.93 -25.87 4.76
CA ALA A 269 3.08 -26.99 5.14
C ALA A 269 2.18 -27.52 4.01
N ASN A 270 1.91 -26.73 2.96
CA ASN A 270 0.83 -27.03 2.02
C ASN A 270 1.12 -26.72 0.54
N ASP A 271 2.31 -26.24 0.16
CA ASP A 271 2.58 -25.63 -1.16
C ASP A 271 1.58 -24.51 -1.55
N SER A 272 0.78 -24.04 -0.59
CA SER A 272 -0.24 -23.02 -0.80
C SER A 272 0.35 -21.63 -0.63
N ARG A 273 -0.03 -20.72 -1.52
CA ARG A 273 0.31 -19.32 -1.42
C ARG A 273 -0.21 -18.75 -0.10
N ALA A 274 0.59 -17.88 0.52
CA ALA A 274 0.28 -17.28 1.81
C ALA A 274 0.02 -15.79 1.64
N PHE A 275 -1.07 -15.28 2.21
CA PHE A 275 -1.23 -13.84 2.45
C PHE A 275 -1.04 -13.57 3.93
N VAL A 276 -0.35 -12.48 4.28
CA VAL A 276 -0.16 -12.09 5.68
C VAL A 276 -1.09 -10.93 5.98
N ALA A 277 -1.90 -11.04 7.02
CA ALA A 277 -2.93 -10.08 7.33
C ALA A 277 -2.82 -9.51 8.75
N SER A 278 -3.38 -8.31 8.91
CA SER A 278 -3.67 -7.71 10.21
C SER A 278 -5.16 -7.39 10.30
N SER A 279 -5.75 -7.67 11.47
CA SER A 279 -7.12 -7.29 11.79
C SER A 279 -7.15 -5.89 12.43
N GLU A 280 -8.06 -5.05 11.94
CA GLU A 280 -8.24 -3.67 12.35
C GLU A 280 -9.68 -3.44 12.79
N GLN A 281 -9.89 -2.96 14.01
CA GLN A 281 -11.20 -2.46 14.45
C GLN A 281 -11.32 -0.98 14.07
N SER A 282 -12.39 -0.63 13.37
CA SER A 282 -12.59 0.73 12.86
C SER A 282 -14.06 1.11 12.81
N GLN A 283 -14.31 2.36 12.43
CA GLN A 283 -15.63 2.88 12.11
C GLN A 283 -15.79 2.91 10.59
N LEU A 284 -17.00 2.70 10.10
CA LEU A 284 -17.29 2.70 8.67
C LEU A 284 -18.51 3.56 8.39
N LEU A 285 -18.34 4.53 7.50
CA LEU A 285 -19.42 5.28 6.87
C LEU A 285 -19.51 4.87 5.41
N THR A 286 -20.61 4.25 5.03
CA THR A 286 -20.93 3.93 3.64
C THR A 286 -22.00 4.90 3.12
N PHE A 287 -21.96 5.15 1.82
CA PHE A 287 -22.96 5.97 1.13
C PHE A 287 -23.66 5.10 0.10
N ASP A 288 -24.99 5.14 0.11
CA ASP A 288 -25.78 4.56 -0.97
C ASP A 288 -25.77 5.53 -2.13
N VAL A 289 -25.30 5.02 -3.26
CA VAL A 289 -25.09 5.83 -4.46
C VAL A 289 -25.91 5.25 -5.60
N ASP A 290 -26.73 6.10 -6.24
CA ASP A 290 -27.44 5.70 -7.45
C ASP A 290 -26.47 5.61 -8.62
N ARG A 291 -25.98 4.39 -8.86
CA ARG A 291 -25.07 4.06 -9.96
C ARG A 291 -25.68 4.37 -11.32
N GLY A 292 -27.00 4.30 -11.47
CA GLY A 292 -27.70 4.62 -12.73
C GLY A 292 -27.61 6.10 -13.05
N ILE A 293 -27.85 6.97 -12.05
CA ILE A 293 -27.69 8.42 -12.19
C ILE A 293 -26.24 8.79 -12.44
N ILE A 294 -25.29 8.20 -11.71
CA ILE A 294 -23.86 8.41 -11.96
C ILE A 294 -23.51 8.02 -13.40
N GLN A 295 -23.86 6.82 -13.84
CA GLN A 295 -23.53 6.37 -15.20
C GLN A 295 -24.13 7.29 -16.26
N LYS A 296 -25.37 7.75 -16.07
CA LYS A 296 -26.02 8.70 -16.97
C LYS A 296 -25.24 10.02 -17.04
N ARG A 297 -24.96 10.64 -15.88
CA ARG A 297 -24.23 11.91 -15.80
C ARG A 297 -22.80 11.81 -16.31
N VAL A 298 -22.11 10.71 -15.99
CA VAL A 298 -20.78 10.43 -16.52
C VAL A 298 -20.86 10.37 -18.05
N ARG A 299 -21.80 9.63 -18.65
CA ARG A 299 -21.96 9.61 -20.11
C ARG A 299 -22.24 11.00 -20.68
N GLU A 300 -23.16 11.75 -20.09
CA GLU A 300 -23.48 13.13 -20.52
C GLU A 300 -22.24 14.02 -20.51
N VAL A 301 -21.43 13.98 -19.44
CA VAL A 301 -20.17 14.74 -19.36
C VAL A 301 -19.14 14.24 -20.37
N LEU A 302 -19.00 12.93 -20.56
CA LEU A 302 -18.03 12.38 -21.52
C LEU A 302 -18.42 12.61 -22.98
N ASP A 303 -19.71 12.76 -23.27
CA ASP A 303 -20.23 13.12 -24.60
C ASP A 303 -20.09 14.63 -24.84
N GLU A 304 -20.31 15.47 -23.82
CA GLU A 304 -20.15 16.93 -23.90
C GLU A 304 -18.67 17.36 -23.94
N TYR A 305 -17.79 16.66 -23.22
CA TYR A 305 -16.36 16.96 -23.07
C TYR A 305 -15.48 15.79 -23.54
N PRO A 306 -15.24 15.64 -24.86
CA PRO A 306 -14.41 14.56 -25.42
C PRO A 306 -12.99 14.50 -24.85
N ASP A 307 -12.41 15.63 -24.44
CA ASP A 307 -11.09 15.68 -23.83
C ASP A 307 -11.05 14.91 -22.50
N ILE A 308 -12.09 15.01 -21.66
CA ILE A 308 -12.19 14.27 -20.40
C ILE A 308 -12.30 12.76 -20.66
N ARG A 309 -13.07 12.37 -21.69
CA ARG A 309 -13.16 10.97 -22.11
C ARG A 309 -11.80 10.40 -22.49
N ARG A 310 -11.02 11.18 -23.21
CA ARG A 310 -9.67 10.80 -23.64
C ARG A 310 -8.73 10.67 -22.44
N ASP A 311 -8.76 11.60 -21.50
CA ASP A 311 -7.98 11.51 -20.26
C ASP A 311 -8.31 10.24 -19.47
N LEU A 312 -9.59 9.86 -19.38
CA LEU A 312 -10.00 8.59 -18.77
C LEU A 312 -9.52 7.36 -19.55
N GLN A 313 -9.52 7.41 -20.88
CA GLN A 313 -8.96 6.33 -21.69
C GLN A 313 -7.46 6.18 -21.48
N LEU A 314 -6.71 7.27 -21.37
CA LEU A 314 -5.28 7.26 -21.05
C LEU A 314 -5.01 6.76 -19.63
N ALA A 315 -5.83 7.16 -18.65
CA ALA A 315 -5.75 6.62 -17.29
C ALA A 315 -6.01 5.10 -17.26
N LYS A 316 -7.00 4.64 -18.04
CA LYS A 316 -7.26 3.20 -18.21
C LYS A 316 -6.09 2.49 -18.88
N LEU A 317 -5.51 3.07 -19.93
CA LEU A 317 -4.32 2.54 -20.60
C LEU A 317 -3.15 2.43 -19.64
N HIS A 318 -2.89 3.46 -18.83
CA HIS A 318 -1.86 3.41 -17.80
C HIS A 318 -2.05 2.23 -16.84
N ARG A 319 -3.29 2.00 -16.38
CA ARG A 319 -3.62 0.84 -15.55
C ARG A 319 -3.40 -0.49 -16.29
N GLN A 320 -3.79 -0.57 -17.56
CA GLN A 320 -3.61 -1.77 -18.38
C GLN A 320 -2.13 -2.09 -18.65
N VAL A 321 -1.28 -1.07 -18.85
CA VAL A 321 0.17 -1.27 -18.99
C VAL A 321 0.74 -1.86 -17.70
N TRP A 322 0.33 -1.34 -16.55
CA TRP A 322 0.68 -1.91 -15.25
C TRP A 322 0.26 -3.38 -15.13
N ASP A 323 -1.01 -3.68 -15.34
CA ASP A 323 -1.55 -5.02 -15.08
C ASP A 323 -1.06 -6.03 -16.12
N LYS A 324 -1.04 -5.67 -17.40
CA LYS A 324 -0.73 -6.59 -18.51
C LYS A 324 0.77 -6.65 -18.78
N LEU A 325 1.41 -5.52 -19.07
CA LEU A 325 2.78 -5.52 -19.55
C LEU A 325 3.80 -5.68 -18.43
N PHE A 326 3.54 -5.10 -17.27
CA PHE A 326 4.46 -5.20 -16.13
C PHE A 326 4.22 -6.46 -15.30
N PHE A 327 3.00 -6.67 -14.79
CA PHE A 327 2.73 -7.79 -13.87
C PHE A 327 2.48 -9.15 -14.54
N GLN A 328 1.81 -9.21 -15.70
CA GLN A 328 1.39 -10.48 -16.28
C GLN A 328 2.33 -10.99 -17.38
N GLU A 329 2.77 -10.11 -18.27
CA GLU A 329 3.64 -10.48 -19.40
C GLU A 329 5.12 -10.22 -19.11
N GLU A 330 5.46 -9.49 -18.03
CA GLU A 330 6.83 -9.13 -17.64
C GLU A 330 7.68 -8.56 -18.80
N VAL A 331 7.04 -7.78 -19.70
CA VAL A 331 7.69 -7.15 -20.86
C VAL A 331 8.51 -5.93 -20.44
N LEU A 332 8.10 -5.27 -19.36
CA LEU A 332 8.80 -4.12 -18.79
C LEU A 332 9.69 -4.59 -17.64
N ASP A 333 10.99 -4.30 -17.74
CA ASP A 333 12.01 -4.83 -16.81
C ASP A 333 11.92 -4.20 -15.42
N HIS A 334 11.40 -2.96 -15.35
CA HIS A 334 11.25 -2.26 -14.09
C HIS A 334 10.06 -1.29 -14.03
N VAL A 335 9.58 -1.04 -12.81
CA VAL A 335 8.42 -0.17 -12.54
C VAL A 335 8.56 1.22 -13.14
N TYR A 336 9.78 1.77 -13.16
CA TYR A 336 10.03 3.11 -13.71
C TYR A 336 9.89 3.20 -15.23
N GLU A 337 9.70 2.09 -15.96
CA GLU A 337 9.44 2.11 -17.41
C GLU A 337 7.98 2.36 -17.73
N VAL A 338 7.07 2.05 -16.81
CA VAL A 338 5.61 2.15 -17.04
C VAL A 338 5.20 3.57 -17.39
N GLN A 339 5.63 4.55 -16.59
CA GLN A 339 5.27 5.95 -16.83
C GLN A 339 5.89 6.51 -18.13
N PRO A 340 7.19 6.31 -18.43
CA PRO A 340 7.76 6.62 -19.74
C PRO A 340 7.00 5.96 -20.88
N PHE A 341 6.70 4.66 -20.82
CA PHE A 341 5.98 3.94 -21.87
C PHE A 341 4.62 4.61 -22.18
N VAL A 342 3.85 4.90 -21.12
CA VAL A 342 2.57 5.62 -21.26
C VAL A 342 2.76 7.03 -21.79
N ASN A 343 3.78 7.76 -21.34
CA ASN A 343 4.07 9.11 -21.82
C ASN A 343 4.39 9.15 -23.31
N HIS A 344 5.07 8.13 -23.84
CA HIS A 344 5.31 8.03 -25.28
C HIS A 344 3.99 7.83 -26.05
N LEU A 345 3.07 7.00 -25.54
CA LEU A 345 1.73 6.85 -26.13
C LEU A 345 0.91 8.14 -26.03
N VAL A 346 1.03 8.89 -24.93
CA VAL A 346 0.44 10.24 -24.79
C VAL A 346 1.04 11.22 -25.82
N ALA A 347 2.33 11.11 -26.12
CA ALA A 347 2.99 11.94 -27.13
C ALA A 347 2.50 11.61 -28.55
N VAL A 348 2.33 10.32 -28.89
CA VAL A 348 1.69 9.88 -30.15
C VAL A 348 0.27 10.42 -30.23
N ASP A 349 -0.50 10.26 -29.16
CA ASP A 349 -1.88 10.74 -29.05
C ASP A 349 -1.99 12.27 -29.22
N TYR A 350 -0.97 13.02 -28.79
CA TYR A 350 -0.86 14.45 -29.05
C TYR A 350 -0.52 14.76 -30.51
N ARG A 351 0.34 13.96 -31.16
CA ARG A 351 0.69 14.08 -32.58
C ARG A 351 -0.50 13.82 -33.48
N CYS A 352 -1.25 12.73 -33.23
CA CYS A 352 -2.50 12.40 -33.93
C CYS A 352 -3.47 13.60 -34.02
N ARG A 353 -3.54 14.42 -32.98
CA ARG A 353 -4.43 15.60 -32.95
C ARG A 353 -3.89 16.86 -33.61
N ARG A 354 -2.57 16.98 -33.76
CA ARG A 354 -1.94 18.22 -34.27
C ARG A 354 -1.48 18.10 -35.71
N ASP A 355 -1.35 16.88 -36.21
CA ASP A 355 -0.88 16.62 -37.57
C ASP A 355 -2.05 16.16 -38.44
N ASP A 356 -2.59 17.08 -39.25
CA ASP A 356 -3.70 16.81 -40.17
C ASP A 356 -3.37 15.74 -41.24
N GLN A 357 -2.11 15.26 -41.29
CA GLN A 357 -1.67 14.18 -42.17
C GLN A 357 -1.88 12.78 -41.60
N LEU A 358 -2.21 12.66 -40.31
CA LEU A 358 -2.54 11.38 -39.69
C LEU A 358 -4.05 11.13 -39.84
N GLU A 359 -4.42 9.94 -40.34
CA GLU A 359 -5.83 9.57 -40.49
C GLU A 359 -6.55 9.32 -39.14
N ALA A 360 -5.78 9.09 -38.08
CA ALA A 360 -6.31 8.82 -36.75
C ALA A 360 -6.27 10.07 -35.87
N ASP A 361 -7.42 10.43 -35.28
CA ASP A 361 -7.54 11.59 -34.40
C ASP A 361 -6.97 11.34 -32.99
N THR A 362 -6.71 10.09 -32.61
CA THR A 362 -6.18 9.69 -31.30
C THR A 362 -5.32 8.44 -31.41
N VAL A 363 -4.49 8.18 -30.39
CA VAL A 363 -3.72 6.92 -30.32
C VAL A 363 -4.63 5.68 -30.26
N PHE A 364 -5.84 5.82 -29.73
CA PHE A 364 -6.81 4.73 -29.61
C PHE A 364 -7.52 4.38 -30.93
N ALA A 365 -7.48 5.30 -31.90
CA ALA A 365 -8.01 5.08 -33.24
C ALA A 365 -6.92 4.71 -34.26
N ALA A 366 -5.65 4.86 -33.89
CA ALA A 366 -4.52 4.53 -34.74
C ALA A 366 -4.28 3.01 -34.78
N ASP A 367 -3.85 2.50 -35.93
CA ASP A 367 -3.31 1.16 -36.03
C ASP A 367 -1.90 1.08 -35.42
N ILE A 368 -1.44 -0.15 -35.13
CA ILE A 368 -0.15 -0.38 -34.50
C ILE A 368 1.00 0.16 -35.37
N GLU A 369 0.93 0.02 -36.69
CA GLU A 369 1.96 0.51 -37.61
C GLU A 369 2.12 2.04 -37.52
N THR A 370 1.01 2.76 -37.44
CA THR A 370 1.00 4.23 -37.26
C THR A 370 1.58 4.61 -35.90
N ILE A 371 1.22 3.89 -34.84
CA ILE A 371 1.75 4.15 -33.49
C ILE A 371 3.27 3.95 -33.48
N VAL A 372 3.76 2.82 -34.00
CA VAL A 372 5.20 2.51 -34.06
C VAL A 372 5.95 3.55 -34.86
N ARG A 373 5.45 3.93 -36.05
CA ARG A 373 6.07 4.96 -36.88
C ARG A 373 6.19 6.31 -36.17
N GLU A 374 5.14 6.75 -35.47
CA GLU A 374 5.21 8.02 -34.73
C GLU A 374 6.09 7.91 -33.48
N LEU A 375 6.15 6.76 -32.82
CA LEU A 375 7.09 6.52 -31.73
C LEU A 375 8.54 6.60 -32.23
N GLU A 376 8.87 5.92 -33.32
CA GLU A 376 10.21 5.98 -33.95
C GLU A 376 10.59 7.42 -34.27
N ARG A 377 9.68 8.19 -34.87
CA ARG A 377 9.88 9.61 -35.18
C ARG A 377 10.11 10.48 -33.93
N LEU A 378 9.43 10.18 -32.82
CA LEU A 378 9.60 10.90 -31.55
C LEU A 378 10.91 10.53 -30.85
N LEU A 379 11.42 9.32 -31.09
CA LEU A 379 12.65 8.78 -30.52
C LEU A 379 13.89 9.06 -31.39
N GLU A 380 13.71 9.47 -32.65
CA GLU A 380 14.82 9.94 -33.48
C GLU A 380 15.55 11.09 -32.78
N PRO A 381 16.87 10.99 -32.56
CA PRO A 381 17.62 12.08 -31.95
C PRO A 381 17.47 13.31 -32.82
N GLY A 382 16.84 14.35 -32.29
CA GLY A 382 16.68 15.60 -33.00
C GLY A 382 18.05 16.10 -33.47
N ASN A 383 18.22 16.29 -34.78
CA ASN A 383 19.39 16.91 -35.40
C ASN A 383 19.57 18.41 -35.01
N GLY A 384 19.18 18.81 -33.79
CA GLY A 384 18.98 20.20 -33.39
C GLY A 384 19.27 20.52 -31.92
N LEU A 385 20.03 19.67 -31.20
CA LEU A 385 20.81 20.20 -30.07
C LEU A 385 22.06 20.86 -30.66
N GLU A 386 21.88 22.13 -31.07
CA GLU A 386 23.01 23.02 -31.33
C GLU A 386 23.94 22.94 -30.13
N GLN A 387 25.18 22.53 -30.42
CA GLN A 387 26.29 22.62 -29.51
C GLN A 387 26.35 24.07 -28.99
N GLY A 388 26.00 24.25 -27.72
CA GLY A 388 26.25 25.51 -27.03
C GLY A 388 27.72 25.89 -27.19
N PRO A 389 28.03 27.19 -27.37
CA PRO A 389 29.36 27.61 -27.75
C PRO A 389 30.38 27.18 -26.70
N SER A 390 31.46 26.57 -27.16
CA SER A 390 32.63 26.28 -26.36
C SER A 390 33.16 27.57 -25.75
N VAL A 391 33.17 27.65 -24.41
CA VAL A 391 34.02 28.55 -23.63
C VAL A 391 34.65 27.76 -22.51
#